data_AF-A0A914IW30-F1
#
_entry.id   AF-A0A914IW30-F1
#
_cell.length_a   1.000
_cell.length_b   1.000
_cell.length_c   1.000
_cell.angle_alpha   90.00
_cell.angle_beta   90.00
_cell.angle_gamma   90.00
#
_symmetry.space_group_name_H-M   'P 1'
#
loop_
_entity.id
_entity.type
_entity.pdbx_description
1 polymer ?
#
loop_
_entity_poly.entity_id
_entity_poly.type
_entity_poly.pdbx_seq_one_letter_code
_entity_poly.pdbx_strand_id
1 'polypeptide(L)'
;ELDRMAKPQMLKKEDIQKSLSIIVAVFIAASEVLPPLSGEDVTIEDTIVPLRPIVYAKLEKEIDLDGRNIRCLIMETMHDLINYILTTREEDTKSLTTICLLYCYLVYARTFTPATYNQTVNEFAEISAAFSDPVRGKQAMFHDQIQTAVTLIH
;
A
#
# COMPACT_ATOMS: atom_id res chain seq x y z
N GLU A 1 0.92 18.31 0.70
CA GLU A 1 0.22 17.86 -0.54
C GLU A 1 -1.27 17.58 -0.31
N LEU A 2 -1.67 16.85 0.74
CA LEU A 2 -3.09 16.58 1.01
C LEU A 2 -3.94 17.86 1.16
N ASP A 3 -3.50 18.82 1.99
CA ASP A 3 -4.18 20.12 2.13
C ASP A 3 -4.24 20.92 0.82
N ARG A 4 -3.24 20.74 -0.03
CA ARG A 4 -3.18 21.39 -1.35
C ARG A 4 -4.25 20.80 -2.26
N MET A 5 -4.40 19.49 -2.25
CA MET A 5 -5.40 18.77 -3.05
C MET A 5 -6.82 18.85 -2.50
N ALA A 6 -7.01 19.24 -1.24
CA ALA A 6 -8.33 19.57 -0.69
C ALA A 6 -9.00 20.79 -1.37
N LYS A 7 -8.24 21.56 -2.17
CA LYS A 7 -8.74 22.69 -2.96
C LYS A 7 -8.41 22.51 -4.45
N PRO A 8 -8.92 21.46 -5.11
CA PRO A 8 -8.49 21.08 -6.45
C PRO A 8 -8.81 22.13 -7.53
N GLN A 9 -9.83 22.98 -7.29
CA GLN A 9 -10.20 24.10 -8.15
C GLN A 9 -9.11 25.16 -8.31
N MET A 10 -8.17 25.24 -7.37
CA MET A 10 -7.04 26.18 -7.43
C MET A 10 -5.81 25.59 -8.15
N LEU A 11 -5.88 24.32 -8.57
CA LEU A 11 -4.75 23.60 -9.14
C LEU A 11 -4.90 23.39 -10.64
N LYS A 12 -3.78 23.55 -11.35
CA LYS A 12 -3.68 23.11 -12.74
C LYS A 12 -3.61 21.58 -12.81
N LYS A 13 -3.90 21.04 -13.98
CA LYS A 13 -3.83 19.59 -14.24
C LYS A 13 -2.45 19.02 -13.91
N GLU A 14 -1.37 19.69 -14.33
CA GLU A 14 -0.02 19.19 -14.06
C GLU A 14 0.32 19.19 -12.56
N ASP A 15 -0.20 20.17 -11.81
CA ASP A 15 -0.02 20.24 -10.36
C ASP A 15 -0.72 19.09 -9.63
N ILE A 16 -1.93 18.72 -10.07
CA ILE A 16 -2.66 17.57 -9.53
C ILE A 16 -1.86 16.29 -9.78
N GLN A 17 -1.42 16.06 -11.02
CA GLN A 17 -0.65 14.86 -11.38
C GLN A 17 0.66 14.76 -10.57
N LYS A 18 1.36 15.88 -10.40
CA LYS A 18 2.58 15.94 -9.57
C LYS A 18 2.29 15.62 -8.11
N SER A 19 1.24 16.21 -7.54
CA SER A 19 0.85 16.00 -6.15
C SER A 19 0.44 14.54 -5.91
N LEU A 20 -0.31 13.94 -6.82
CA LEU A 20 -0.67 12.52 -6.81
C LEU A 20 0.57 11.63 -6.84
N SER A 21 1.54 11.94 -7.70
CA SER A 21 2.78 11.16 -7.81
C SER A 21 3.59 11.18 -6.51
N ILE A 22 3.67 12.35 -5.86
CA ILE A 22 4.33 12.50 -4.55
C ILE A 22 3.61 11.66 -3.49
N ILE A 23 2.28 11.72 -3.45
CA ILE A 23 1.50 10.98 -2.46
C ILE A 23 1.61 9.48 -2.64
N VAL A 24 1.56 8.99 -3.89
CA VAL A 24 1.77 7.57 -4.17
C VAL A 24 3.16 7.13 -3.69
N ALA A 25 4.21 7.87 -4.01
CA ALA A 25 5.57 7.51 -3.61
C ALA A 25 5.75 7.50 -2.09
N VAL A 26 5.25 8.54 -1.40
CA VAL A 26 5.31 8.64 0.07
C VAL A 26 4.47 7.56 0.71
N PHE A 27 3.27 7.29 0.18
CA PHE A 27 2.40 6.25 0.69
C PHE A 27 3.06 4.87 0.64
N ILE A 28 3.63 4.49 -0.51
CA ILE A 28 4.32 3.21 -0.67
C ILE A 28 5.45 3.10 0.36
N ALA A 29 6.28 4.14 0.48
CA ALA A 29 7.41 4.16 1.41
C ALA A 29 7.00 4.07 2.89
N ALA A 30 5.88 4.69 3.27
CA ALA A 30 5.39 4.70 4.64
C ALA A 30 4.37 3.59 4.94
N SER A 31 3.91 2.85 3.93
CA SER A 31 2.73 1.96 4.03
C SER A 31 2.83 0.94 5.16
N GLU A 32 4.03 0.48 5.48
CA GLU A 32 4.30 -0.42 6.60
C GLU A 32 3.81 0.15 7.93
N VAL A 33 4.16 1.41 8.25
CA VAL A 33 3.97 2.01 9.58
C VAL A 33 2.65 2.76 9.73
N LEU A 34 1.87 2.85 8.65
CA LEU A 34 0.55 3.44 8.71
C LEU A 34 -0.46 2.45 9.33
N PRO A 35 -1.46 2.93 10.10
CA PRO A 35 -2.57 2.09 10.55
C PRO A 35 -3.48 1.70 9.37
N PRO A 36 -4.09 0.50 9.36
CA PRO A 36 -5.02 0.08 8.31
C PRO A 36 -6.21 1.03 8.20
N LEU A 37 -6.98 0.99 7.10
CA LEU A 37 -8.22 1.76 7.00
C LEU A 37 -9.14 1.41 8.17
N SER A 38 -9.67 2.43 8.82
CA SER A 38 -10.61 2.31 9.95
C SER A 38 -12.01 2.68 9.48
N GLY A 39 -13.00 1.96 9.99
CA GLY A 39 -14.41 2.20 9.68
C GLY A 39 -15.32 1.36 10.57
N GLU A 40 -16.62 1.52 10.37
CA GLU A 40 -17.62 0.69 11.03
C GLU A 40 -17.68 -0.70 10.36
N ASP A 41 -17.94 -1.72 11.16
CA ASP A 41 -18.12 -3.08 10.67
C ASP A 41 -19.41 -3.15 9.83
N VAL A 42 -19.28 -3.63 8.59
CA VAL A 42 -20.42 -3.87 7.71
C VAL A 42 -20.86 -5.32 7.84
N THR A 43 -22.06 -5.54 8.35
CA THR A 43 -22.66 -6.89 8.42
C THR A 43 -23.24 -7.24 7.05
N ILE A 44 -22.59 -8.17 6.35
CA ILE A 44 -23.06 -8.67 5.05
C ILE A 44 -24.11 -9.77 5.25
N GLU A 45 -23.86 -10.68 6.19
CA GLU A 45 -24.73 -11.82 6.49
C GLU A 45 -24.56 -12.22 7.96
N ASP A 46 -25.63 -12.75 8.55
CA ASP A 46 -25.60 -13.31 9.90
C ASP A 46 -24.77 -14.61 9.91
N THR A 47 -23.84 -14.69 10.86
CA THR A 47 -22.96 -15.85 11.03
C THR A 47 -23.06 -16.42 12.43
N ILE A 48 -23.14 -17.74 12.53
CA ILE A 48 -23.10 -18.46 13.81
C ILE A 48 -21.69 -18.52 14.41
N VAL A 49 -20.66 -18.17 13.63
CA VAL A 49 -19.26 -18.11 14.08
C VAL A 49 -18.75 -16.66 14.08
N PRO A 50 -18.07 -16.22 15.14
CA PRO A 50 -17.46 -14.88 15.17
C PRO A 50 -16.42 -14.74 14.06
N LEU A 51 -16.63 -13.82 13.13
CA LEU A 51 -15.62 -13.43 12.15
C LEU A 51 -14.67 -12.43 12.80
N ARG A 52 -13.38 -12.76 12.83
CA ARG A 52 -12.33 -11.86 13.30
C ARG A 52 -11.21 -11.82 12.25
N PRO A 53 -10.69 -10.64 11.92
CA PRO A 53 -9.55 -10.55 11.01
C PRO A 53 -8.33 -11.23 11.63
N ILE A 54 -7.61 -12.00 10.81
CA ILE A 54 -6.32 -12.56 11.21
C ILE A 54 -5.27 -11.46 11.08
N VAL A 55 -4.64 -11.11 12.20
CA VAL A 55 -3.59 -10.09 12.24
C VAL A 55 -2.24 -10.79 12.34
N TYR A 56 -1.51 -10.84 11.22
CA TYR A 56 -0.23 -11.55 11.12
C TYR A 56 0.97 -10.78 11.68
N ALA A 57 0.90 -9.44 11.67
CA ALA A 57 1.92 -8.57 12.25
C ALA A 57 1.26 -7.34 12.87
N LYS A 58 1.58 -7.08 14.14
CA LYS A 58 1.22 -5.85 14.84
C LYS A 58 2.46 -4.96 14.84
N LEU A 59 2.35 -3.78 14.24
CA LEU A 59 3.40 -2.78 14.31
C LEU A 59 3.54 -2.32 15.76
N GLU A 60 4.77 -2.19 16.24
CA GLU A 60 5.01 -1.67 17.60
C GLU A 60 4.61 -0.20 17.71
N LYS A 61 4.60 0.54 16.59
CA LYS A 61 4.20 1.94 16.53
C LYS A 61 3.55 2.29 15.19
N GLU A 62 2.31 2.72 15.25
CA GLU A 62 1.60 3.29 14.11
C GLU A 62 1.86 4.80 14.05
N ILE A 63 2.01 5.34 12.84
CA ILE A 63 2.15 6.79 12.61
C ILE A 63 0.78 7.37 12.29
N ASP A 64 0.40 8.39 13.04
CA ASP A 64 -0.76 9.23 12.75
C ASP A 64 -0.33 10.64 12.30
N LEU A 65 -1.30 11.40 11.80
CA LEU A 65 -1.17 12.82 11.57
C LEU A 65 -2.17 13.53 12.47
N ASP A 66 -1.68 14.17 13.52
CA ASP A 66 -2.51 14.85 14.54
C ASP A 66 -3.59 13.93 15.14
N GLY A 67 -3.24 12.66 15.39
CA GLY A 67 -4.18 11.65 15.89
C GLY A 67 -5.15 11.09 14.84
N ARG A 68 -5.03 11.50 13.57
CA ARG A 68 -5.84 10.98 12.46
C ARG A 68 -5.11 9.88 11.70
N ASN A 69 -5.89 8.87 11.31
CA ASN A 69 -5.44 7.81 10.42
C ASN A 69 -5.10 8.37 9.02
N ILE A 70 -3.83 8.34 8.66
CA ILE A 70 -3.33 8.87 7.39
C ILE A 70 -3.95 8.14 6.18
N ARG A 71 -4.18 6.81 6.25
CA ARG A 71 -4.85 6.07 5.17
C ARG A 71 -6.25 6.62 4.92
N CYS A 72 -7.00 6.90 5.98
CA CYS A 72 -8.34 7.47 5.87
C CYS A 72 -8.30 8.89 5.30
N LEU A 73 -7.35 9.73 5.75
CA LEU A 73 -7.19 11.09 5.23
C LEU A 73 -6.88 11.10 3.73
N ILE A 74 -5.99 10.21 3.27
CA ILE A 74 -5.69 10.07 1.84
C ILE A 74 -6.96 9.63 1.09
N MET A 75 -7.67 8.61 1.60
CA MET A 75 -8.92 8.12 0.99
C MET A 75 -9.96 9.23 0.84
N GLU A 76 -10.24 9.99 1.90
CA GLU A 76 -11.17 11.12 1.89
C GLU A 76 -10.76 12.17 0.84
N THR A 77 -9.49 12.57 0.86
CA THR A 77 -8.97 13.58 -0.09
C THR A 77 -9.07 13.08 -1.54
N MET A 78 -8.81 11.80 -1.79
CA MET A 78 -8.96 11.18 -3.11
C MET A 78 -10.41 11.10 -3.55
N HIS A 79 -11.33 10.86 -2.63
CA HIS A 79 -12.76 10.81 -2.90
C HIS A 79 -13.30 12.18 -3.33
N ASP A 80 -12.87 13.25 -2.66
CA ASP A 80 -13.24 14.60 -3.06
C ASP A 80 -12.61 14.99 -4.41
N LEU A 81 -11.35 14.61 -4.62
CA LEU A 81 -10.62 14.88 -5.85
C LEU A 81 -11.23 14.16 -7.07
N ILE A 82 -11.63 12.89 -6.93
CA ILE A 82 -12.26 12.16 -8.05
C ILE A 82 -13.59 12.79 -8.43
N ASN A 83 -14.41 13.20 -7.46
CA ASN A 83 -15.68 13.90 -7.71
C ASN A 83 -15.46 15.21 -8.46
N TYR A 84 -14.42 15.98 -8.11
CA TYR A 84 -14.03 17.18 -8.84
C TYR A 84 -13.55 16.89 -10.28
N ILE A 85 -12.67 15.90 -10.46
CA ILE A 85 -12.11 15.59 -11.78
C ILE A 85 -13.22 15.08 -12.72
N LEU A 86 -14.10 14.20 -12.25
CA LEU A 86 -15.22 13.69 -13.04
C LEU A 86 -16.20 14.78 -13.47
N THR A 87 -16.37 15.84 -12.67
CA THR A 87 -17.31 16.92 -12.99
C THR A 87 -16.71 18.04 -13.83
N THR A 88 -15.39 18.23 -13.81
CA THR A 88 -14.74 19.40 -14.42
C THR A 88 -13.69 19.08 -15.47
N ARG A 89 -13.13 17.86 -15.47
CA ARG A 89 -11.95 17.45 -16.26
C ARG A 89 -11.98 15.94 -16.56
N GLU A 90 -13.10 15.43 -17.06
CA GLU A 90 -13.31 13.99 -17.29
C GLU A 90 -12.22 13.36 -18.18
N GLU A 91 -11.65 14.15 -19.10
CA GLU A 91 -10.54 13.73 -19.98
C GLU A 91 -9.19 13.54 -19.26
N ASP A 92 -9.07 13.88 -17.98
CA ASP A 92 -7.86 13.64 -17.18
C ASP A 92 -7.75 12.18 -16.68
N THR A 93 -7.72 11.27 -17.64
CA THR A 93 -7.62 9.82 -17.41
C THR A 93 -6.36 9.41 -16.65
N LYS A 94 -5.26 10.17 -16.75
CA LYS A 94 -4.01 9.90 -16.03
C LYS A 94 -4.16 10.10 -14.53
N SER A 95 -4.75 11.23 -14.11
CA SER A 95 -5.03 11.50 -12.70
C SER A 95 -6.01 10.47 -12.15
N LEU A 96 -7.09 10.17 -12.88
CA LEU A 96 -8.07 9.14 -12.49
C LEU A 96 -7.42 7.77 -12.30
N THR A 97 -6.58 7.34 -13.25
CA THR A 97 -5.86 6.06 -13.16
C THR A 97 -4.95 6.02 -11.93
N THR A 98 -4.28 7.14 -11.62
CA THR A 98 -3.39 7.24 -10.45
C THR A 98 -4.19 7.18 -9.15
N ILE A 99 -5.38 7.79 -9.09
CA ILE A 99 -6.28 7.72 -7.93
C ILE A 99 -6.77 6.28 -7.73
N CYS A 100 -7.18 5.59 -8.79
CA CYS A 100 -7.56 4.17 -8.73
C CYS A 100 -6.43 3.29 -8.20
N LEU A 101 -5.20 3.52 -8.67
CA LEU A 101 -4.02 2.81 -8.18
C LEU A 101 -3.79 3.07 -6.68
N LEU A 102 -3.96 4.31 -6.24
CA LEU A 102 -3.82 4.68 -4.84
C LEU A 102 -4.89 4.01 -3.97
N TYR A 103 -6.13 3.86 -4.44
CA TYR A 103 -7.15 3.06 -3.72
C TYR A 103 -6.73 1.61 -3.55
N CYS A 104 -6.18 0.98 -4.59
CA CYS A 104 -5.63 -0.38 -4.47
C CYS A 104 -4.54 -0.44 -3.40
N TYR A 105 -3.63 0.54 -3.37
CA TYR A 105 -2.57 0.58 -2.38
C TYR A 105 -3.09 0.83 -0.95
N LEU A 106 -4.09 1.69 -0.77
CA LEU A 106 -4.68 1.95 0.54
C LEU A 106 -5.28 0.70 1.18
N VAL A 107 -5.86 -0.19 0.37
CA VAL A 107 -6.47 -1.46 0.82
C VAL A 107 -5.43 -2.55 1.03
N TYR A 108 -4.51 -2.74 0.08
CA TYR A 108 -3.67 -3.93 0.03
C TYR A 108 -2.23 -3.73 0.53
N ALA A 109 -1.68 -2.52 0.41
CA ALA A 109 -0.26 -2.32 0.70
C ALA A 109 -0.02 -2.16 2.20
N ARG A 110 0.57 -3.20 2.78
CA ARG A 110 1.45 -3.15 3.96
C ARG A 110 2.78 -3.69 3.49
N THR A 111 3.85 -2.89 3.57
CA THR A 111 5.24 -3.21 3.14
C THR A 111 5.45 -3.56 1.66
N PHE A 112 4.67 -4.49 1.12
CA PHE A 112 4.82 -5.00 -0.24
C PHE A 112 3.63 -4.63 -1.11
N THR A 113 3.93 -4.36 -2.38
CA THR A 113 2.96 -4.47 -3.45
C THR A 113 2.99 -5.92 -3.97
N PRO A 114 1.92 -6.42 -4.60
CA PRO A 114 1.95 -7.74 -5.24
C PRO A 114 3.11 -7.88 -6.24
N ALA A 115 3.46 -6.80 -6.94
CA ALA A 115 4.58 -6.79 -7.87
C ALA A 115 5.93 -6.97 -7.18
N THR A 116 6.19 -6.21 -6.10
CA THR A 116 7.45 -6.31 -5.36
C THR A 116 7.58 -7.64 -4.63
N TYR A 117 6.49 -8.18 -4.07
CA TYR A 117 6.50 -9.51 -3.49
C TYR A 117 6.87 -10.59 -4.51
N ASN A 118 6.22 -10.59 -5.68
CA ASN A 118 6.52 -11.55 -6.74
C ASN A 118 7.96 -11.41 -7.24
N GLN A 119 8.48 -10.19 -7.33
CA GLN A 119 9.88 -9.96 -7.66
C GLN A 119 10.81 -10.60 -6.63
N THR A 120 10.61 -10.36 -5.33
CA THR A 120 11.44 -10.94 -4.26
C THR A 120 11.35 -12.48 -4.21
N VAL A 121 10.16 -13.05 -4.49
CA VAL A 121 9.99 -14.51 -4.61
C VAL A 121 10.82 -15.07 -5.78
N ASN A 122 10.80 -14.41 -6.93
CA ASN A 122 11.58 -14.82 -8.10
C ASN A 122 13.07 -14.72 -7.82
N GLU A 123 13.54 -13.61 -7.24
CA GLU A 123 14.93 -13.42 -6.82
C GLU A 123 15.37 -14.51 -5.85
N PHE A 124 14.54 -14.84 -4.86
CA PHE A 124 14.83 -15.92 -3.92
C PHE A 124 14.95 -17.29 -4.61
N ALA A 125 14.06 -17.58 -5.57
CA ALA A 125 14.09 -18.82 -6.33
C ALA A 125 15.36 -18.94 -7.18
N GLU A 126 15.79 -17.85 -7.84
CA GLU A 126 17.02 -17.80 -8.63
C GLU A 126 18.27 -18.02 -7.78
N ILE A 127 18.39 -17.31 -6.65
CA ILE A 127 19.53 -17.46 -5.74
C ILE A 127 19.55 -18.86 -5.12
N SER A 128 18.38 -19.41 -4.77
CA SER A 128 18.28 -20.77 -4.24
C SER A 128 18.68 -21.81 -5.28
N ALA A 129 18.28 -21.65 -6.54
CA ALA A 129 18.67 -22.55 -7.61
C ALA A 129 20.18 -22.52 -7.87
N ALA A 130 20.80 -21.33 -7.90
CA ALA A 130 22.21 -21.17 -8.21
C ALA A 130 23.16 -21.68 -7.11
N PHE A 131 22.75 -21.61 -5.85
CA PHE A 131 23.64 -21.84 -4.71
C PHE A 131 23.09 -22.84 -3.69
N SER A 132 22.13 -23.68 -4.06
CA SER A 132 21.66 -24.75 -3.16
C SER A 132 22.75 -25.79 -2.93
N ASP A 133 23.02 -26.12 -1.67
CA ASP A 133 23.82 -27.28 -1.28
C ASP A 133 22.85 -28.44 -0.97
N PRO A 134 22.75 -29.47 -1.85
CA PRO A 134 21.82 -30.58 -1.64
C PRO A 134 22.23 -31.49 -0.47
N VAL A 135 23.47 -31.41 0.01
CA VAL A 135 23.99 -32.25 1.11
C VAL A 135 23.74 -31.59 2.45
N ARG A 136 24.04 -30.28 2.56
CA ARG A 136 23.89 -29.52 3.81
C ARG A 136 22.53 -28.83 3.92
N GLY A 137 21.78 -28.75 2.82
CA GLY A 137 20.45 -28.17 2.75
C GLY A 137 20.40 -26.75 3.30
N LYS A 138 19.39 -26.46 4.12
CA LYS A 138 19.15 -25.13 4.71
C LYS A 138 20.30 -24.62 5.58
N GLN A 139 21.19 -25.48 6.07
CA GLN A 139 22.32 -25.07 6.92
C GLN A 139 23.49 -24.46 6.14
N ALA A 140 23.49 -24.56 4.82
CA ALA A 140 24.48 -23.93 3.95
C ALA A 140 23.97 -22.66 3.27
N MET A 141 22.75 -22.21 3.60
CA MET A 141 22.27 -20.92 3.13
C MET A 141 23.20 -19.82 3.64
N PHE A 142 23.71 -19.00 2.73
CA PHE A 142 24.53 -17.86 3.09
C PHE A 142 23.66 -16.65 3.39
N HIS A 143 24.28 -15.63 3.95
CA HIS A 143 23.61 -14.45 4.51
C HIS A 143 22.50 -13.88 3.62
N ASP A 144 22.75 -13.70 2.33
CA ASP A 144 21.78 -13.05 1.43
C ASP A 144 20.54 -13.94 1.17
N GLN A 145 20.72 -15.26 1.05
CA GLN A 145 19.58 -16.19 0.96
C GLN A 145 18.74 -16.17 2.24
N ILE A 146 19.39 -16.10 3.41
CA ILE A 146 18.69 -16.01 4.69
C ILE A 146 17.95 -14.69 4.79
N GLN A 147 18.59 -13.57 4.43
CA GLN A 147 17.98 -12.25 4.49
C GLN A 147 16.76 -12.14 3.58
N THR A 148 16.85 -12.61 2.33
CA THR A 148 15.69 -12.63 1.42
C THR A 148 14.59 -13.54 1.93
N ALA A 149 14.92 -14.71 2.49
CA ALA A 149 13.93 -15.61 3.09
C ALA A 149 13.21 -14.97 4.28
N VAL A 150 13.94 -14.27 5.16
CA VAL A 150 13.36 -13.55 6.30
C VAL A 150 12.44 -12.42 5.82
N THR A 151 12.86 -11.68 4.80
CA THR A 151 12.04 -10.61 4.18
C THR A 151 10.73 -11.13 3.58
N LEU A 152 10.71 -12.35 3.03
CA LEU A 152 9.49 -12.98 2.49
C LEU A 152 8.53 -13.52 3.56
N ILE A 153 9.02 -13.74 4.78
CA ILE A 153 8.22 -14.23 5.90
C ILE A 153 7.55 -13.07 6.66
N HIS A 154 8.13 -11.86 6.54
CA HIS A 154 7.63 -10.62 7.14
C HIS A 154 6.54 -9.95 6.30
#